data_AF-A0A090S335-F1
#
_entry.id   AF-A0A090S335-F1
#
_cell.length_a   1.000
_cell.length_b   1.000
_cell.length_c   1.000
_cell.angle_alpha   90.00
_cell.angle_beta   90.00
_cell.angle_gamma   90.00
#
_symmetry.space_group_name_H-M   'P 1'
#
loop_
_entity.id
_entity.type
_entity.pdbx_description
1 polymer ?
#
loop_
_entity_poly.entity_id
_entity_poly.type
_entity_poly.pdbx_seq_one_letter_code
_entity_poly.pdbx_strand_id
1 'polypeptide(L)'
;MGIEPGHTIVNVQGDEPLIPASIIKQVADNLQSSQAPMATLGVTIEDEEEVFNPNAVKVVTDQNGFALYFSRATIPWDRDAYASEPKSTAASL
;
A
#
# COMPACT_ATOMS: atom_id res chain seq x y z
N MET A 1 21.05 10.86 15.41
CA MET A 1 20.88 11.62 14.16
C MET A 1 20.80 13.13 14.37
N GLY A 2 20.65 13.68 15.59
CA GLY A 2 20.76 15.14 15.82
C GLY A 2 19.70 15.97 15.08
N ILE A 3 18.51 15.39 14.87
CA ILE A 3 17.40 16.04 14.17
C ILE A 3 16.47 16.61 15.22
N GLU A 4 16.17 17.91 15.09
CA GLU A 4 15.28 18.62 16.00
C GLU A 4 13.82 18.16 15.86
N PRO A 5 13.00 18.26 16.92
CA PRO A 5 11.58 17.98 16.84
C PRO A 5 10.87 18.83 15.77
N GLY A 6 9.92 18.24 15.05
CA GLY A 6 9.13 18.93 14.02
C GLY A 6 9.74 18.91 12.61
N HIS A 7 10.93 18.34 12.44
CA HIS A 7 11.49 18.11 11.10
C HIS A 7 10.79 16.92 10.41
N THR A 8 10.44 17.10 9.13
CA THR A 8 9.98 16.02 8.27
C THR A 8 11.16 15.19 7.77
N ILE A 9 11.09 13.87 7.95
CA ILE A 9 12.06 12.92 7.41
C ILE A 9 11.35 12.08 6.36
N VAL A 10 11.91 12.02 5.16
CA VAL A 10 11.45 11.11 4.10
C VAL A 10 12.44 9.96 3.99
N ASN A 11 11.96 8.74 4.21
CA ASN A 11 12.76 7.53 4.03
C ASN A 11 12.66 7.08 2.56
N VAL A 12 13.79 7.13 1.85
CA VAL A 12 13.89 6.65 0.46
C VAL A 12 14.62 5.31 0.49
N GLN A 13 13.94 4.24 0.11
CA GLN A 13 14.51 2.90 0.14
C GLN A 13 15.56 2.72 -0.96
N GLY A 14 16.63 1.99 -0.67
CA GLY A 14 17.73 1.77 -1.60
C GLY A 14 17.43 0.77 -2.73
N ASP A 15 16.33 0.03 -2.63
CA ASP A 15 15.83 -0.92 -3.63
C ASP A 15 14.94 -0.26 -4.70
N GLU A 16 14.62 1.03 -4.55
CA GLU A 16 13.92 1.85 -5.56
C GLU A 16 14.85 2.90 -6.21
N PRO A 17 15.87 2.49 -6.99
CA PRO A 17 16.87 3.41 -7.53
C PRO A 17 16.33 4.43 -8.55
N LEU A 18 15.13 4.18 -9.09
CA LEU A 18 14.48 5.01 -10.11
C LEU A 18 13.28 5.77 -9.58
N ILE A 19 13.11 5.86 -8.24
CA ILE A 19 12.01 6.63 -7.66
C ILE A 19 12.07 8.11 -8.12
N PRO A 20 11.01 8.65 -8.73
CA PRO A 20 11.03 10.04 -9.18
C PRO A 20 11.12 11.00 -7.99
N ALA A 21 11.93 12.06 -8.12
CA ALA A 21 12.06 13.08 -7.07
C ALA A 21 10.73 13.77 -6.73
N SER A 22 9.78 13.81 -7.68
CA SER A 22 8.42 14.32 -7.45
C SER A 22 7.65 13.50 -6.42
N ILE A 23 7.87 12.18 -6.34
CA ILE A 23 7.22 11.28 -5.37
C ILE A 23 7.75 11.55 -3.96
N ILE A 24 9.06 11.76 -3.82
CA ILE A 24 9.70 12.14 -2.55
C ILE A 24 9.12 13.47 -2.05
N LYS A 25 8.96 14.45 -2.94
CA LYS A 25 8.34 15.73 -2.59
C LYS A 25 6.86 15.58 -2.21
N GLN A 26 6.12 14.80 -3.00
CA GLN A 26 4.69 14.58 -2.76
C GLN A 26 4.42 13.95 -1.39
N VAL A 27 5.19 12.95 -0.97
CA VAL A 27 4.98 12.33 0.36
C VAL A 27 5.29 13.30 1.50
N ALA A 28 6.28 14.18 1.33
CA ALA A 28 6.58 15.24 2.30
C ALA A 28 5.43 16.26 2.39
N ASP A 29 4.94 16.74 1.24
CA ASP A 29 3.84 17.70 1.16
C ASP A 29 2.54 17.11 1.75
N ASN A 30 2.28 15.82 1.50
CA ASN A 30 1.15 15.09 2.07
C ASN A 30 1.21 15.02 3.60
N LEU A 31 2.40 14.75 4.18
CA LEU A 31 2.57 14.74 5.62
C LEU A 31 2.35 16.12 6.23
N GLN A 32 2.90 17.17 5.63
CA GLN A 32 2.75 18.55 6.12
C GLN A 32 1.31 19.05 6.04
N SER A 33 0.53 18.55 5.08
CA SER A 33 -0.87 18.93 4.88
C SER A 33 -1.85 18.08 5.70
N SER A 34 -1.36 17.07 6.41
CA SER A 34 -2.16 16.12 7.19
C SER A 34 -1.96 16.30 8.70
N GLN A 35 -2.93 15.84 9.49
CA GLN A 35 -2.75 15.68 10.94
C GLN A 35 -2.12 14.32 11.31
N ALA A 36 -1.83 13.47 10.32
CA ALA A 36 -1.19 12.19 10.56
C ALA A 36 0.27 12.37 11.00
N PRO A 37 0.78 11.48 11.87
CA PRO A 37 2.20 11.48 12.23
C PRO A 37 3.12 10.90 11.14
N MET A 38 2.55 10.26 10.11
CA MET A 38 3.27 9.62 9.02
C MET A 38 2.43 9.66 7.73
N ALA A 39 3.09 9.79 6.58
CA ALA A 39 2.49 9.62 5.27
C ALA A 39 3.32 8.62 4.46
N THR A 40 2.65 7.91 3.56
CA THR A 40 3.26 7.04 2.56
C THR A 40 2.49 7.17 1.25
N LEU A 41 3.00 6.57 0.18
CA LEU A 41 2.33 6.48 -1.11
C LEU A 41 2.11 5.02 -1.48
N GLY A 42 1.02 4.76 -2.18
CA GLY A 42 0.74 3.51 -2.87
C GLY A 42 0.34 3.83 -4.31
N VAL A 43 0.50 2.86 -5.19
CA VAL A 43 0.07 2.96 -6.59
C VAL A 43 -1.14 2.07 -6.82
N THR A 44 -1.95 2.42 -7.81
CA THR A 44 -3.00 1.54 -8.28
C THR A 44 -2.37 0.29 -8.89
N ILE A 45 -2.86 -0.88 -8.48
CA ILE A 45 -2.49 -2.16 -9.08
C ILE A 45 -3.39 -2.37 -10.30
N GLU A 46 -2.79 -2.51 -11.48
CA GLU A 46 -3.52 -2.71 -12.74
C GLU A 46 -3.52 -4.18 -13.17
N ASP A 47 -2.54 -4.97 -12.70
CA ASP A 47 -2.34 -6.37 -13.08
C ASP A 47 -2.83 -7.34 -11.99
N GLU A 48 -3.64 -8.32 -12.40
CA GLU A 48 -4.18 -9.35 -11.49
C GLU A 48 -3.06 -10.17 -10.83
N GLU A 49 -1.97 -10.45 -11.55
CA GLU A 49 -0.82 -11.18 -11.00
C GLU A 49 -0.22 -10.46 -9.78
N GLU A 50 -0.17 -9.13 -9.79
CA GLU A 50 0.35 -8.32 -8.70
C GLU A 50 -0.60 -8.30 -7.49
N VAL A 51 -1.92 -8.34 -7.73
CA VAL A 51 -2.94 -8.46 -6.68
C VAL A 51 -2.67 -9.71 -5.83
N PHE A 52 -2.38 -10.85 -6.46
CA PHE A 52 -2.12 -12.12 -5.79
C PHE A 52 -0.66 -12.34 -5.36
N ASN A 53 0.27 -11.50 -5.81
CA ASN A 53 1.68 -11.62 -5.45
C ASN A 53 1.91 -11.30 -3.96
N PRO A 54 2.41 -12.24 -3.13
CA PRO A 54 2.67 -11.99 -1.72
C PRO A 54 3.88 -11.07 -1.47
N ASN A 55 4.68 -10.78 -2.50
CA ASN A 55 5.76 -9.80 -2.42
C ASN A 55 5.25 -8.36 -2.54
N ALA A 56 4.08 -8.17 -3.17
CA ALA A 56 3.40 -6.88 -3.22
C ALA A 56 2.57 -6.66 -1.95
N VAL A 57 2.86 -5.57 -1.23
CA VAL A 57 2.05 -5.15 -0.07
C VAL A 57 0.87 -4.32 -0.56
N LYS A 58 -0.34 -4.80 -0.29
CA LYS A 58 -1.58 -4.11 -0.59
C LYS A 58 -1.98 -3.22 0.60
N VAL A 59 -2.65 -2.11 0.30
CA VAL A 59 -3.17 -1.17 1.29
C VAL A 59 -4.65 -0.90 1.03
N VAL A 60 -5.44 -0.87 2.10
CA VAL A 60 -6.81 -0.37 2.09
C VAL A 60 -6.84 0.96 2.81
N THR A 61 -7.52 1.95 2.23
CA THR A 61 -7.66 3.30 2.78
C THR A 61 -9.12 3.64 3.07
N ASP A 62 -9.35 4.61 3.95
CA ASP A 62 -10.65 5.26 4.09
C ASP A 62 -10.87 6.30 2.96
N GLN A 63 -12.06 6.91 2.95
CA GLN A 63 -12.43 7.93 1.96
C GLN A 63 -11.57 9.20 2.00
N ASN A 64 -10.82 9.44 3.09
CA ASN A 64 -9.93 10.58 3.25
C ASN A 64 -8.47 10.22 2.95
N GLY A 65 -8.20 8.97 2.53
CA GLY A 65 -6.87 8.48 2.20
C GLY A 65 -6.04 7.99 3.39
N PHE A 66 -6.62 7.89 4.59
CA PHE A 66 -5.91 7.27 5.71
C PHE A 66 -5.87 5.76 5.53
N ALA A 67 -4.67 5.18 5.65
CA ALA A 67 -4.50 3.74 5.59
C ALA A 67 -5.22 3.06 6.76
N LEU A 68 -6.18 2.20 6.45
CA LEU A 68 -6.87 1.34 7.41
C LEU A 68 -6.04 0.10 7.71
N TYR A 69 -5.45 -0.52 6.68
CA TYR A 69 -4.71 -1.76 6.83
C TYR A 69 -3.74 -2.02 5.66
N PHE A 70 -2.58 -2.59 5.99
CA PHE A 70 -1.61 -3.11 5.03
C PHE A 70 -1.54 -4.63 5.15
N SER A 71 -1.47 -5.34 4.03
CA SER A 71 -1.34 -6.80 4.02
C SER A 71 -0.66 -7.32 2.76
N ARG A 72 -0.06 -8.50 2.85
CA ARG A 72 0.38 -9.28 1.68
C ARG A 72 -0.76 -10.13 1.11
N ALA A 73 -1.83 -10.34 1.88
CA ALA A 73 -3.04 -10.98 1.38
C ALA A 73 -3.76 -10.09 0.36
N THR A 74 -4.57 -10.70 -0.49
CA THR A 74 -5.42 -10.00 -1.45
C THR A 74 -6.50 -9.22 -0.73
N ILE A 75 -6.33 -7.90 -0.62
CA ILE A 75 -7.27 -6.96 0.00
C ILE A 75 -7.48 -5.73 -0.91
N PRO A 76 -8.69 -5.16 -0.95
CA PRO A 76 -9.94 -5.73 -0.44
C PRO A 76 -10.35 -6.97 -1.26
N TRP A 77 -10.99 -7.94 -0.60
CA TRP A 77 -11.42 -9.16 -1.28
C TRP A 77 -12.72 -8.93 -2.05
N ASP A 78 -12.70 -9.13 -3.37
CA ASP A 78 -13.90 -9.09 -4.19
C ASP A 78 -14.68 -10.41 -4.08
N ARG A 79 -15.63 -10.42 -3.15
CA ARG A 79 -16.41 -11.63 -2.87
C ARG A 79 -17.16 -12.15 -4.09
N ASP A 80 -17.71 -11.27 -4.91
CA ASP A 80 -18.62 -11.67 -5.99
C ASP A 80 -17.83 -12.14 -7.21
N ALA A 81 -16.74 -11.44 -7.55
CA ALA A 81 -15.83 -11.85 -8.62
C ALA A 81 -15.18 -13.21 -8.35
N TYR A 82 -14.81 -13.49 -7.09
CA TYR A 82 -14.16 -14.76 -6.71
C TYR A 82 -15.11 -15.85 -6.21
N ALA A 83 -16.42 -15.58 -6.12
CA ALA A 83 -17.41 -16.61 -5.76
C ALA A 83 -17.82 -17.51 -6.93
N SER A 84 -17.49 -17.15 -8.18
CA SER A 84 -17.94 -17.87 -9.38
C SER A 84 -17.12 -19.12 -9.74
N GLU A 85 -16.12 -19.51 -8.96
CA GLU A 85 -15.44 -20.78 -9.20
C GLU A 85 -16.31 -21.97 -8.76
N PRO A 86 -16.49 -23.01 -9.60
CA PRO A 86 -17.16 -24.23 -9.18
C PRO A 86 -16.36 -24.88 -8.05
N LYS A 87 -16.98 -24.98 -6.87
CA LYS A 87 -16.41 -25.68 -5.72
C LYS A 87 -16.17 -27.15 -6.07
N SER A 88 -14.93 -27.50 -6.44
CA SER A 88 -14.49 -28.90 -6.42
C SER A 88 -14.33 -29.32 -4.97
N THR A 89 -15.36 -29.99 -4.43
CA THR A 89 -15.26 -30.69 -3.15
C THR A 89 -14.47 -31.98 -3.35
N ALA A 90 -13.16 -31.87 -3.54
CA ALA A 90 -12.26 -32.98 -3.26
C ALA A 90 -11.91 -32.91 -1.77
N ALA A 91 -12.81 -33.43 -0.94
CA ALA A 91 -12.47 -33.79 0.42
C ALA A 91 -11.48 -34.95 0.36
N SER A 92 -10.19 -34.66 0.53
CA SER A 92 -9.21 -35.68 0.87
C SER A 92 -9.15 -35.78 2.39
N LEU A 93 -9.92 -36.73 2.92
CA LEU A 93 -9.54 -37.46 4.13
C LEU A 93 -8.41 -38.44 3.78
#